data_AF-A0A2V7UZ02-F1
#
_entry.id   AF-A0A2V7UZ02-F1
#
_cell.length_a   1.000
_cell.length_b   1.000
_cell.length_c   1.000
_cell.angle_alpha   90.00
_cell.angle_beta   90.00
_cell.angle_gamma   90.00
#
_symmetry.space_group_name_H-M   'P 1'
#
loop_
_entity.id
_entity.type
_entity.pdbx_description
1 polymer ?
#
loop_
_entity_poly.entity_id
_entity_poly.type
_entity_poly.pdbx_seq_one_letter_code
_entity_poly.pdbx_strand_id
1 'polypeptide(L)' 'MYLYRDVLFTGDSLMRKKDGVAIAPSLFSEDSERNRASLRALEPLAFDKIADGHAGVTTGAKGKLARFLAGS' A
#
# COMPACT_ATOMS: atom_id res chain seq x y z
N MET A 1 8.42 5.60 0.83
CA MET A 1 7.15 5.95 0.16
C MET A 1 7.12 7.44 -0.08
N TYR A 2 6.46 7.89 -1.14
CA TYR A 2 6.39 9.31 -1.53
C TYR A 2 4.96 9.67 -1.94
N LEU A 3 4.45 10.83 -1.48
CA LEU A 3 3.12 11.32 -1.84
C LEU A 3 3.26 12.54 -2.75
N TYR A 4 2.66 12.46 -3.94
CA TYR A 4 2.54 13.59 -4.85
C TYR A 4 1.08 13.75 -5.26
N ARG A 5 0.49 14.87 -4.87
CA ARG A 5 -0.95 15.15 -5.07
C ARG A 5 -1.80 14.02 -4.47
N ASP A 6 -2.60 13.34 -5.29
CA ASP A 6 -3.49 12.23 -4.91
C ASP A 6 -2.87 10.84 -5.10
N VAL A 7 -1.58 10.77 -5.47
CA VAL A 7 -0.87 9.52 -5.79
C VAL A 7 0.19 9.21 -4.74
N LEU A 8 0.02 8.09 -4.05
CA LEU A 8 0.98 7.51 -3.13
C LEU A 8 1.85 6.47 -3.84
N PHE A 9 3.15 6.73 -3.93
CA PHE A 9 4.13 5.82 -4.51
C PHE A 9 4.66 4.88 -3.41
N THR A 10 4.34 3.59 -3.52
CA THR A 10 4.65 2.58 -2.50
C THR A 10 5.86 1.71 -2.82
N GLY A 11 6.33 1.71 -4.08
CA GLY A 11 7.39 0.79 -4.52
C GLY A 11 6.96 -0.65 -4.23
N ASP A 12 7.79 -1.37 -3.47
CA ASP A 12 7.55 -2.78 -3.12
C ASP A 12 7.06 -2.97 -1.68
N SER A 13 6.75 -1.90 -0.95
CA SER A 13 6.15 -2.03 0.38
C SER A 13 4.69 -2.52 0.31
N LEU A 14 3.99 -2.21 -0.78
CA LEU A 14 2.61 -2.58 -1.02
C LEU A 14 2.37 -2.72 -2.53
N MET A 15 1.76 -3.83 -2.95
CA MET A 15 1.51 -4.17 -4.35
C MET A 15 0.01 -4.32 -4.63
N ARG A 16 -0.40 -4.03 -5.86
CA ARG A 16 -1.75 -4.27 -6.37
C ARG A 16 -2.08 -5.76 -6.41
N LYS A 17 -3.29 -6.09 -5.96
CA LYS A 17 -3.97 -7.38 -6.18
C LYS A 17 -5.29 -7.13 -6.92
N LYS A 18 -5.84 -8.16 -7.58
CA LYS A 18 -7.08 -8.07 -8.39
C LYS A 18 -8.17 -7.17 -7.78
N ASP A 19 -8.44 -7.32 -6.47
CA ASP A 19 -9.50 -6.59 -5.77
C ASP A 19 -9.01 -5.72 -4.61
N GLY A 20 -7.71 -5.37 -4.58
CA GLY A 20 -7.15 -4.63 -3.45
C GLY A 20 -5.65 -4.46 -3.50
N VAL A 21 -5.06 -4.49 -2.31
CA VAL A 21 -3.62 -4.35 -2.08
C VAL A 21 -3.14 -5.48 -1.18
N ALA A 22 -1.86 -5.82 -1.29
CA ALA A 22 -1.20 -6.80 -0.44
C ALA A 22 0.25 -6.35 -0.17
N ILE A 23 0.82 -6.80 0.94
CA ILE A 23 2.28 -6.71 1.15
C ILE A 23 2.96 -7.51 0.03
N ALA A 24 4.07 -6.98 -0.48
CA ALA A 24 4.89 -7.74 -1.43
C ALA A 24 5.28 -9.10 -0.82
N PRO A 25 5.43 -10.16 -1.65
CA PRO A 25 5.87 -11.46 -1.18
C PRO A 25 7.10 -11.34 -0.26
N SER A 26 7.21 -12.22 0.75
CA SER A 26 8.29 -12.18 1.77
C SER A 26 9.71 -12.19 1.20
N LEU A 27 9.89 -12.66 -0.04
CA LEU A 27 11.14 -12.52 -0.80
C LEU A 27 11.59 -11.05 -0.98
N PHE A 28 10.68 -10.10 -0.84
CA PHE A 28 10.88 -8.64 -1.00
C PHE A 28 10.56 -7.84 0.28
N SER A 29 10.14 -8.49 1.36
CA SER A 29 9.75 -7.83 2.61
C SER A 29 10.23 -8.68 3.79
N GLU A 30 11.38 -8.30 4.34
CA GLU A 30 12.08 -9.05 5.40
C GLU A 30 11.30 -9.12 6.72
N ASP A 31 10.40 -8.15 6.98
CA ASP A 31 9.58 -8.08 8.19
C ASP A 31 8.16 -7.58 7.87
N SER A 32 7.19 -8.48 7.96
CA SER A 32 5.78 -8.17 7.67
C SER A 32 5.14 -7.26 8.72
N GLU A 33 5.51 -7.39 10.00
CA GLU A 33 4.94 -6.60 11.09
C GLU A 33 5.41 -5.14 11.01
N ARG A 34 6.70 -4.94 10.78
CA ARG A 34 7.26 -3.60 10.58
C ARG A 34 6.73 -2.92 9.33
N ASN A 35 6.50 -3.67 8.24
CA ASN A 35 5.87 -3.13 7.04
C ASN A 35 4.43 -2.68 7.34
N ARG A 36 3.64 -3.49 8.07
CA ARG A 36 2.29 -3.11 8.52
C ARG A 36 2.28 -1.84 9.35
N ALA A 37 3.19 -1.70 10.31
CA ALA A 37 3.32 -0.49 11.11
C ALA A 37 3.61 0.73 10.23
N SER A 38 4.49 0.58 9.23
CA SER A 38 4.80 1.63 8.25
C SER A 38 3.58 2.01 7.40
N LEU A 39 2.74 1.04 7.03
CA LEU A 39 1.50 1.28 6.28
C LEU A 39 0.43 1.99 7.11
N ARG A 40 0.31 1.69 8.41
CA ARG A 40 -0.59 2.41 9.33
C ARG A 40 -0.23 3.89 9.45
N ALA A 41 1.05 4.24 9.37
CA ALA A 41 1.48 5.65 9.38
C ALA A 41 0.94 6.48 8.19
N LEU A 42 0.36 5.84 7.17
CA LEU A 42 -0.23 6.50 6.00
C LEU A 42 -1.72 6.82 6.17
N GLU A 43 -2.38 6.29 7.20
CA GLU A 43 -3.80 6.54 7.52
C GLU A 43 -4.18 8.03 7.54
N PRO A 44 -3.39 8.97 8.11
CA PRO A 44 -3.75 10.39 8.09
C PRO A 44 -3.58 11.06 6.73
N LEU A 45 -2.85 10.47 5.77
CA LEU A 45 -2.53 11.12 4.49
C LEU A 45 -3.69 11.06 3.50
N ALA A 46 -4.00 12.17 2.83
CA ALA A 46 -5.03 12.19 1.79
C ALA A 46 -4.46 11.71 0.44
N PHE A 47 -4.96 10.58 -0.07
CA PHE A 47 -4.63 10.04 -1.39
C PHE A 47 -5.80 9.17 -1.89
N ASP A 48 -5.94 9.04 -3.21
CA ASP A 48 -6.91 8.13 -3.85
C ASP A 48 -6.23 7.02 -4.66
N LYS A 49 -4.98 7.24 -5.08
CA LYS A 49 -4.23 6.31 -5.92
C LYS A 49 -3.00 5.80 -5.19
N ILE A 50 -2.68 4.52 -5.42
CA ILE A 50 -1.39 3.93 -5.08
C ILE A 50 -0.72 3.49 -6.38
N ALA A 51 0.55 3.86 -6.56
CA ALA A 51 1.41 3.35 -7.61
C ALA A 51 2.50 2.48 -7.00
N ASP A 52 2.48 1.18 -7.34
CA ASP A 52 3.50 0.22 -6.90
C ASP A 52 4.62 0.05 -7.94
N GLY A 53 5.69 -0.65 -7.57
CA GLY A 53 6.86 -0.85 -8.42
C GLY A 53 6.68 -1.84 -9.59
N HIS A 54 5.56 -2.57 -9.67
CA HIS A 54 5.45 -3.80 -10.47
C HIS A 54 4.15 -3.93 -11.26
N ALA A 55 3.01 -3.88 -10.57
CA ALA A 55 1.67 -4.14 -11.07
C ALA A 55 0.88 -2.87 -11.44
N GLY A 56 1.41 -1.69 -11.11
CA GLY A 56 0.94 -0.39 -11.59
C GLY A 56 0.06 0.37 -10.60
N VAL A 57 -1.02 0.99 -11.09
CA VAL A 57 -1.85 1.90 -10.29
C VAL A 57 -3.11 1.21 -9.75
N THR A 58 -3.38 1.45 -8.47
CA THR A 58 -4.62 1.09 -7.76
C THR A 58 -5.41 2.37 -7.45
N THR A 59 -6.66 2.46 -7.88
CA THR A 59 -7.60 3.56 -7.55
C THR A 59 -8.49 3.21 -6.36
N GLY A 60 -9.12 4.21 -5.71
CA GLY A 60 -9.88 4.00 -4.47
C GLY A 60 -9.00 3.39 -3.37
N ALA A 61 -7.72 3.75 -3.40
CA ALA A 61 -6.66 3.03 -2.71
C ALA A 61 -6.75 3.17 -1.20
N LYS A 62 -7.25 4.31 -0.70
CA LYS A 62 -7.40 4.54 0.74
C LYS A 62 -8.36 3.54 1.39
N GLY A 63 -9.52 3.29 0.77
CA GLY A 63 -10.46 2.28 1.25
C GLY A 63 -9.92 0.86 1.12
N LYS A 64 -9.14 0.57 0.07
CA LYS A 64 -8.47 -0.74 -0.11
C LYS A 64 -7.39 -0.97 0.95
N LEU A 65 -6.58 0.04 1.27
CA LEU A 65 -5.57 -0.01 2.32
C LEU A 65 -6.21 -0.20 3.69
N ALA A 66 -7.27 0.56 4.01
CA ALA A 66 -7.98 0.42 5.28
C ALA A 66 -8.56 -1.00 5.46
N ARG A 67 -9.19 -1.56 4.42
CA ARG A 67 -9.68 -2.95 4.45
C ARG A 67 -8.55 -3.97 4.64
N PHE A 68 -7.41 -3.76 3.97
CA PHE A 68 -6.24 -4.61 4.14
C PHE A 68 -5.72 -4.58 5.58
N LEU A 69 -5.58 -3.39 6.18
CA LEU A 69 -5.08 -3.23 7.54
C LEU A 69 -6.05 -3.74 8.62
N ALA A 70 -7.37 -3.75 8.35
CA ALA A 70 -8.40 -4.24 9.28
C ALA A 70 -8.57 -5.77 9.25
N GLY A 71 -8.32 -6.42 8.11
CA GLY A 71 -8.42 -7.88 7.97
C GLY A 71 -7.17 -8.64 8.41
N SER A 72 -6.35 -8.04 9.27
CA SER A 72 -5.01 -8.48 9.65
C SER A 72 -4.85 -8.62 11.14
#